data_AF-A0A920IDH5-F1
#
_entry.id   AF-A0A920IDH5-F1
#
_cell.length_a   1.000
_cell.length_b   1.000
_cell.length_c   1.000
_cell.angle_alpha   90.00
_cell.angle_beta   90.00
_cell.angle_gamma   90.00
#
_symmetry.space_group_name_H-M   'P 1'
#
loop_
_entity.id
_entity.type
_entity.pdbx_description
1 polymer ?
#
loop_
_entity_poly.entity_id
_entity_poly.type
_entity_poly.pdbx_seq_one_letter_code
_entity_poly.pdbx_strand_id
1 'polypeptide(L)'
;MKSAALSNGSGPGSSIALSPTSIRVRDAIIEKFIDKSLDELNIFLTSALDTERDESKRIGILAARVYILRTRISKIIEFNQNAMIPSIDNITPNELVNKLQHFDEPIMSDEPLS
;
A
#
# COMPACT_ATOMS: atom_id res chain seq x y z
N MET A 1 -9.48 -24.10 -10.71
CA MET A 1 -8.42 -23.65 -9.77
C MET A 1 -7.19 -23.31 -10.59
N LYS A 2 -6.89 -22.02 -10.81
CA LYS A 2 -5.72 -21.60 -11.60
C LYS A 2 -4.61 -21.19 -10.64
N SER A 3 -3.67 -22.10 -10.40
CA SER A 3 -2.43 -21.81 -9.70
C SER A 3 -1.64 -20.82 -10.54
N ALA A 4 -1.63 -19.56 -10.11
CA ALA A 4 -0.76 -18.55 -10.68
C ALA A 4 0.69 -18.97 -10.36
N ALA A 5 1.33 -19.66 -11.29
CA ALA A 5 2.74 -19.95 -11.25
C ALA A 5 3.47 -18.59 -11.16
N LEU A 6 3.92 -18.24 -9.96
CA LEU A 6 4.79 -17.10 -9.71
C LEU A 6 6.00 -17.27 -10.62
N SER A 7 6.08 -16.45 -11.66
CA SER A 7 7.15 -16.46 -12.65
C SER A 7 8.50 -16.63 -11.97
N ASN A 8 9.12 -17.78 -12.20
CA ASN A 8 10.44 -18.15 -11.71
C ASN A 8 11.46 -17.21 -12.34
N GLY A 9 11.71 -16.06 -11.73
CA GLY A 9 12.74 -15.15 -12.21
C GLY A 9 12.38 -13.71 -11.94
N SER A 10 13.11 -13.15 -10.98
CA SER A 10 13.76 -11.85 -11.09
C SER A 10 12.94 -10.75 -11.77
N GLY A 11 12.53 -9.75 -10.99
CA GLY A 11 12.07 -8.49 -11.55
C GLY A 11 13.05 -7.95 -12.60
N PRO A 12 12.58 -7.07 -13.50
CA PRO A 12 13.36 -6.57 -14.63
C PRO A 12 14.66 -5.95 -14.12
N GLY A 13 15.79 -6.62 -14.36
CA GLY A 13 17.11 -6.15 -13.93
C GLY A 13 18.11 -7.23 -13.50
N SER A 14 17.71 -8.49 -13.29
CA SER A 14 18.63 -9.59 -12.94
C SER A 14 18.42 -10.82 -13.82
N SER A 15 19.43 -11.18 -14.62
CA SER A 15 19.49 -12.44 -15.38
C SER A 15 19.82 -13.66 -14.51
N ILE A 16 20.07 -13.46 -13.22
CA ILE A 16 20.38 -14.51 -12.26
C ILE A 16 19.06 -14.93 -11.59
N ALA A 17 18.66 -16.18 -11.81
CA ALA A 17 17.53 -16.79 -11.11
C ALA A 17 17.90 -17.06 -9.65
N LEU A 18 16.98 -16.76 -8.73
CA LEU A 18 17.13 -17.14 -7.32
C LEU A 18 17.26 -18.67 -7.22
N SER A 19 18.08 -19.14 -6.27
CA SER A 19 18.22 -20.59 -6.06
C SER A 19 16.86 -21.20 -5.69
N PRO A 20 16.59 -22.47 -6.06
CA PRO A 20 15.33 -23.13 -5.72
C PRO A 20 15.02 -23.11 -4.22
N THR A 21 16.06 -23.19 -3.39
CA THR A 21 15.98 -23.06 -1.93
C THR A 21 15.49 -21.66 -1.52
N SER A 22 16.04 -20.61 -2.12
CA SER A 22 15.63 -19.22 -1.84
C SER A 22 14.15 -18.99 -2.21
N ILE A 23 13.71 -19.53 -3.33
CA ILE A 23 12.32 -19.43 -3.81
C ILE A 23 11.38 -20.14 -2.82
N ARG A 24 11.70 -21.36 -2.38
CA ARG A 24 10.90 -22.10 -1.40
C ARG A 24 10.79 -21.37 -0.06
N VAL A 25 11.90 -20.83 0.43
CA VAL A 25 11.91 -20.05 1.68
C VAL A 25 11.04 -18.81 1.54
N ARG A 26 11.16 -18.09 0.41
CA ARG A 26 10.32 -16.94 0.10
C ARG A 26 8.83 -17.30 0.16
N ASP A 27 8.43 -18.34 -0.57
CA ASP A 27 7.02 -18.72 -0.69
C ASP A 27 6.45 -19.20 0.65
N ALA A 28 7.23 -19.96 1.43
CA ALA A 28 6.82 -20.38 2.77
C ALA A 28 6.63 -19.20 3.73
N ILE A 29 7.44 -18.14 3.62
CA ILE A 29 7.26 -16.92 4.42
C ILE A 29 6.03 -16.16 3.94
N ILE A 30 5.81 -16.06 2.63
CA ILE A 30 4.62 -15.37 2.11
C ILE A 30 3.36 -16.06 2.63
N GLU A 31 3.24 -17.39 2.48
CA GLU A 31 2.09 -18.16 2.94
C GLU A 31 1.83 -18.02 4.45
N LYS A 32 2.88 -18.11 5.27
CA LYS A 32 2.74 -18.00 6.74
C LYS A 32 2.32 -16.62 7.23
N PHE A 33 2.45 -15.59 6.40
CA PHE A 33 2.24 -14.21 6.80
C PHE A 33 1.16 -13.50 5.97
N ILE A 34 0.32 -14.24 5.23
CA ILE A 34 -0.87 -13.68 4.55
C ILE A 34 -1.81 -13.01 5.56
N ASP A 35 -2.00 -13.62 6.73
CA ASP A 35 -2.98 -13.19 7.73
C ASP A 35 -2.36 -12.38 8.90
N LYS A 36 -1.04 -12.14 8.86
CA LYS A 36 -0.31 -11.47 9.95
C LYS A 36 -0.09 -9.98 9.69
N SER A 37 0.07 -9.21 10.76
CA SER A 37 0.37 -7.79 10.67
C SER A 37 1.79 -7.53 10.13
N LEU A 38 2.03 -6.33 9.59
CA LEU A 38 3.37 -5.97 9.08
C LEU A 38 4.43 -5.99 10.18
N ASP A 39 4.04 -5.56 11.37
CA ASP A 39 4.95 -5.41 12.50
C ASP A 39 5.45 -6.78 12.97
N GLU A 40 4.54 -7.76 13.09
CA GLU A 40 4.90 -9.14 13.41
C GLU A 40 5.83 -9.74 12.34
N LEU A 41 5.53 -9.48 11.06
CA LEU A 41 6.38 -9.92 9.96
C LEU A 41 7.77 -9.26 10.01
N ASN A 42 7.85 -7.96 10.31
CA ASN A 42 9.11 -7.23 10.36
C ASN A 42 9.99 -7.76 11.50
N ILE A 43 9.39 -8.00 12.67
CA ILE A 43 10.08 -8.62 13.82
C ILE A 43 10.59 -10.02 13.44
N PHE A 44 9.73 -10.85 12.82
CA PHE A 44 10.12 -12.18 12.39
C PHE A 44 11.24 -12.16 11.35
N LEU A 45 11.12 -11.35 10.30
CA LEU A 45 12.13 -11.24 9.23
C LEU A 45 13.47 -10.76 9.78
N THR A 46 13.46 -9.79 10.69
CA THR A 46 14.67 -9.27 11.33
C THR A 46 15.33 -10.35 12.17
N SER A 47 14.55 -11.04 13.02
CA SER A 47 15.06 -12.16 13.81
C SER A 47 15.60 -13.31 12.95
N ALA A 48 14.92 -13.63 11.84
CA ALA A 48 15.36 -14.66 10.91
C ALA A 48 16.65 -14.27 10.17
N LEU A 49 16.84 -13.00 9.81
CA LEU A 49 18.07 -12.52 9.17
C LEU A 49 19.27 -12.48 10.13
N ASP A 50 19.05 -12.21 11.41
CA ASP A 50 20.10 -12.18 12.43
C ASP A 50 20.59 -13.58 12.83
N THR A 51 19.72 -14.58 12.74
CA THR A 51 20.01 -15.95 13.15
C THR A 51 20.48 -16.85 12.01
N GLU A 52 19.97 -16.61 10.79
CA GLU A 52 20.26 -17.45 9.63
C GLU A 52 21.66 -17.16 9.07
N ARG A 53 22.48 -18.21 8.94
CA ARG A 53 23.84 -18.12 8.38
C ARG A 53 23.94 -18.70 6.97
N ASP A 54 22.94 -19.47 6.55
CA ASP A 54 22.86 -20.01 5.19
C ASP A 54 22.54 -18.89 4.18
N GLU A 55 23.44 -18.69 3.23
CA GLU A 55 23.31 -17.62 2.24
C GLU A 55 22.06 -17.76 1.37
N SER A 56 21.71 -18.99 0.94
CA SER A 56 20.50 -19.22 0.14
C SER A 56 19.23 -18.91 0.94
N LYS A 57 19.18 -19.28 2.22
CA LYS A 57 18.02 -18.96 3.06
C LYS A 57 17.94 -17.46 3.36
N ARG A 58 19.05 -16.78 3.64
CA ARG A 58 19.09 -15.32 3.83
C ARG A 58 18.58 -14.57 2.60
N ILE A 59 18.99 -15.00 1.40
CA ILE A 59 18.48 -14.46 0.14
C ILE A 59 16.97 -14.71 -0.02
N GLY A 60 16.49 -15.91 0.34
CA GLY A 60 15.06 -16.21 0.35
C GLY A 60 14.25 -15.31 1.31
N ILE A 61 14.76 -15.07 2.51
CA ILE A 61 14.15 -14.17 3.52
C ILE A 61 14.12 -12.73 2.98
N LEU A 62 15.21 -12.25 2.38
CA LEU A 62 15.26 -10.92 1.78
C LEU A 62 14.29 -10.78 0.60
N ALA A 63 14.21 -11.80 -0.26
CA ALA A 63 13.28 -11.83 -1.38
C ALA A 63 11.82 -11.77 -0.90
N ALA A 64 11.51 -12.43 0.22
CA ALA A 64 10.18 -12.35 0.85
C ALA A 64 9.87 -10.91 1.29
N ARG A 65 10.82 -10.26 1.97
CA ARG A 65 10.68 -8.86 2.41
C ARG A 65 10.40 -7.91 1.25
N VAL A 66 11.15 -8.02 0.16
CA VAL A 66 10.97 -7.19 -1.04
C VAL A 66 9.61 -7.46 -1.70
N TYR A 67 9.21 -8.73 -1.81
CA TYR A 67 7.91 -9.10 -2.37
C TYR A 67 6.75 -8.47 -1.60
N ILE A 68 6.80 -8.53 -0.27
CA ILE A 68 5.75 -8.00 0.60
C ILE A 68 5.66 -6.47 0.47
N LEU A 69 6.81 -5.77 0.47
CA LEU A 69 6.85 -4.33 0.27
C LEU A 69 6.28 -3.94 -1.10
N ARG A 70 6.69 -4.62 -2.18
CA ARG A 70 6.17 -4.37 -3.53
C ARG A 70 4.66 -4.55 -3.58
N THR A 71 4.15 -5.62 -2.98
CA THR A 71 2.71 -5.93 -2.96
C THR A 71 1.93 -4.85 -2.21
N ARG A 72 2.44 -4.34 -1.09
CA ARG A 72 1.82 -3.25 -0.34
C ARG A 72 1.85 -1.93 -1.10
N ILE A 73 2.98 -1.59 -1.72
CA ILE A 73 3.09 -0.39 -2.57
C ILE A 73 2.07 -0.47 -3.70
N SER A 74 1.93 -1.63 -4.36
CA SER A 74 0.90 -1.84 -5.38
C SER A 74 -0.53 -1.66 -4.83
N LYS A 75 -0.86 -2.21 -3.66
CA LYS A 75 -2.17 -2.02 -3.02
C LYS A 75 -2.45 -0.56 -2.65
N ILE A 76 -1.45 0.19 -2.18
CA ILE A 76 -1.58 1.60 -1.85
C ILE A 76 -1.78 2.42 -3.13
N ILE A 77 -1.03 2.13 -4.18
CA ILE A 77 -1.19 2.79 -5.49
C ILE A 77 -2.60 2.51 -6.02
N GLU A 78 -3.06 1.26 -5.98
CA GLU A 78 -4.42 0.87 -6.38
C GLU A 78 -5.50 1.59 -5.55
N PHE A 79 -5.33 1.67 -4.22
CA PHE A 79 -6.23 2.41 -3.34
C PHE A 79 -6.25 3.91 -3.64
N ASN A 80 -5.09 4.52 -3.90
CA ASN A 80 -4.98 5.94 -4.23
C ASN A 80 -5.46 6.25 -5.67
N GLN A 81 -5.38 5.29 -6.58
CA GLN A 81 -5.86 5.39 -7.96
C GLN A 81 -7.35 5.05 -8.10
N ASN A 82 -7.98 4.48 -7.07
CA ASN A 82 -9.43 4.31 -7.06
C ASN A 82 -10.10 5.68 -7.14
N ALA A 83 -10.64 5.97 -8.32
CA ALA A 83 -11.35 7.18 -8.72
C ALA A 83 -12.63 7.48 -7.91
N MET A 84 -12.84 6.83 -6.77
CA MET A 84 -13.93 7.12 -5.82
C MET A 84 -13.50 8.02 -4.66
N ILE A 85 -12.22 8.36 -4.51
CA ILE A 85 -11.82 9.49 -3.68
C ILE A 85 -12.05 10.73 -4.54
N PRO A 86 -13.04 11.59 -4.23
CA PRO A 86 -13.20 12.84 -4.97
C PRO A 86 -11.89 13.59 -4.84
N SER A 87 -11.35 14.09 -5.96
CA SER A 87 -10.32 15.12 -5.90
C SER A 87 -10.78 16.15 -4.88
N ILE A 88 -10.02 16.31 -3.80
CA ILE A 88 -10.22 17.41 -2.87
C ILE A 88 -9.90 18.65 -3.70
N ASP A 89 -10.94 19.38 -4.10
CA ASP A 89 -10.77 20.66 -4.77
C ASP A 89 -9.86 21.50 -3.87
N ASN A 90 -8.80 22.07 -4.46
CA ASN A 90 -7.90 22.98 -3.76
C ASN A 90 -8.66 24.28 -3.49
N ILE A 91 -9.50 24.26 -2.47
CA ILE A 91 -10.23 25.43 -1.98
C ILE A 91 -9.18 26.40 -1.44
N THR A 92 -9.07 27.55 -2.10
CA THR A 92 -8.20 28.61 -1.59
C THR A 92 -8.82 29.22 -0.33
N PRO A 93 -8.01 29.71 0.63
CA PRO A 93 -8.54 30.36 1.85
C PRO A 93 -9.55 31.48 1.54
N ASN A 94 -9.39 32.17 0.40
CA ASN A 94 -10.31 33.22 -0.04
C ASN A 94 -11.70 32.68 -0.45
N GLU A 95 -11.79 31.48 -1.02
CA GLU A 95 -13.08 30.85 -1.37
C GLU A 95 -13.85 30.37 -0.13
N LEU A 96 -13.13 29.94 0.91
CA LEU A 96 -13.75 29.57 2.19
C LEU A 96 -14.34 30.79 2.90
N VAL A 97 -13.63 31.92 2.88
CA VAL A 97 -14.12 33.19 3.43
C VAL A 97 -15.36 33.68 2.65
N ASN A 98 -15.33 33.61 1.32
CA ASN A 98 -16.48 34.02 0.49
C ASN A 98 -17.72 33.15 0.73
N LYS A 99 -17.57 31.83 0.92
CA LYS A 99 -18.71 30.93 1.19
C LYS A 99 -19.36 31.16 2.55
N LEU A 100 -18.60 31.61 3.54
CA LEU A 100 -19.12 31.93 4.88
C LEU A 100 -19.81 33.29 4.93
N GLN A 101 -19.54 34.18 3.97
CA GLN A 101 -20.15 35.52 3.89
C GLN A 101 -21.55 35.55 3.26
N HIS A 102 -22.03 34.44 2.68
CA HIS A 102 -23.34 34.36 2.01
C HIS A 102 -24.48 33.82 2.89
N PHE A 103 -24.26 33.61 4.20
CA PHE A 103 -25.27 33.02 5.08
C PHE A 103 -26.10 34.00 5.93
N ASP A 104 -25.84 35.30 5.88
CA ASP A 104 -26.60 36.27 6.68
C ASP A 104 -27.11 37.44 5.84
N GLU A 105 -28.31 37.27 5.25
CA GLU A 105 -29.32 38.33 5.29
C GLU A 105 -30.72 37.72 5.09
N PRO A 106 -31.57 37.66 6.13
CA PRO A 106 -32.98 37.35 5.95
C PRO A 106 -33.64 38.51 5.21
N ILE A 107 -34.23 38.22 4.06
CA ILE A 107 -35.04 39.16 3.28
C ILE A 107 -36.27 39.52 4.12
N MET A 108 -36.20 40.64 4.84
CA MET A 108 -37.39 41.28 5.41
C MET A 108 -38.16 41.92 4.26
N SER A 109 -39.17 41.21 3.77
CA SER A 109 -40.17 41.75 2.85
C SER A 109 -41.07 42.72 3.63
N ASP A 110 -40.77 44.00 3.57
CA ASP A 110 -41.71 45.05 3.99
C ASP A 110 -42.85 45.11 2.94
N GLU A 111 -43.94 44.41 3.25
CA GLU A 111 -45.21 44.52 2.55
C GLU A 111 -45.92 45.82 2.99
N PRO A 112 -46.35 46.70 2.07
CA PRO A 112 -47.00 47.94 2.46
C PRO A 112 -48.46 47.65 2.80
N LEU A 113 -48.83 47.77 4.08
CA LEU A 113 -50.22 47.79 4.49
C LEU A 113 -50.83 49.18 4.20
N SER A 114 -51.98 49.11 3.53
CA SER A 114 -52.76 50.18 2.89
C SER A 114 -53.24 51.30 3.81
#